data_AF-A0A933M001-F1
#
_entry.id   AF-A0A933M001-F1
#
_cell.length_a   1.000
_cell.length_b   1.000
_cell.length_c   1.000
_cell.angle_alpha   90.00
_cell.angle_beta   90.00
_cell.angle_gamma   90.00
#
_symmetry.space_group_name_H-M   'P 1'
#
loop_
_entity.id
_entity.type
_entity.pdbx_description
1 polymer ?
#
loop_
_entity_poly.entity_id
_entity_poly.type
_entity_poly.pdbx_seq_one_letter_code
_entity_poly.pdbx_strand_id
1 'polypeptide(L)'
;MDTSTSLSTAIAAARAGKRREAHDLLRLIVKHQPSNLAAWLWLSDVAETLDEQIAALESALLIAPHNPQAMARLETLYAQQETTAKERQQELMRTAEAARRTGHTKEAQSILLRTVEEFENNQTAWLMLSETIDDPQDQVAALEHAFNLNPKNMRLKARLTLLKRFKNDWLSLGDLYRDDGQMARARDVYFTVAAHAQSELGRAEADRRIAALNRLTEIPDFKGFDPTLTWFRLSLAPIALYSLFALVFGGFDPAQIPSLLYAAGGSVVIGSVLLAGTAAPRHIVWQLIFGVVGLSVPALRRIIGLTGILLILAPYILLVNMAIARLPSYLF
;
A
#
# COMPACT_ATOMS: atom_id res chain seq x y z
N MET A 1 -45.67 -50.64 -4.84
CA MET A 1 -44.60 -49.97 -4.08
C MET A 1 -45.13 -48.62 -3.69
N ASP A 2 -45.21 -48.38 -2.39
CA ASP A 2 -46.29 -47.63 -1.75
C ASP A 2 -46.24 -46.11 -2.01
N THR A 3 -47.27 -45.60 -2.66
CA THR A 3 -47.48 -44.20 -3.04
C THR A 3 -48.04 -43.32 -1.90
N SER A 4 -47.88 -43.73 -0.65
CA SER A 4 -48.46 -43.06 0.53
C SER A 4 -47.42 -42.60 1.54
N THR A 5 -46.32 -41.98 1.07
CA THR A 5 -45.56 -41.06 1.91
C THR A 5 -46.43 -39.83 2.21
N SER A 6 -47.34 -39.99 3.16
CA SER A 6 -48.27 -38.95 3.58
C SER A 6 -47.53 -37.88 4.36
N LEU A 7 -47.92 -36.62 4.18
CA LEU A 7 -47.47 -35.52 5.01
C LEU A 7 -47.69 -35.82 6.51
N SER A 8 -48.73 -36.57 6.86
CA SER A 8 -49.00 -36.98 8.24
C SER A 8 -47.92 -37.88 8.84
N THR A 9 -47.36 -38.82 8.07
CA THR A 9 -46.26 -39.70 8.53
C THR A 9 -44.97 -38.92 8.72
N ALA A 10 -44.67 -37.99 7.82
CA ALA A 10 -43.51 -37.11 7.94
C ALA A 10 -43.61 -36.18 9.17
N ILE A 11 -44.79 -35.60 9.43
CA ILE A 11 -45.05 -34.78 10.63
C ILE A 11 -44.95 -35.63 11.90
N ALA A 12 -45.46 -36.86 11.89
CA ALA A 12 -45.36 -37.77 13.03
C ALA A 12 -43.89 -38.11 13.34
N ALA A 13 -43.07 -38.35 12.32
CA ALA A 13 -41.63 -38.56 12.47
C ALA A 13 -40.93 -37.32 13.03
N ALA A 14 -41.28 -36.12 12.55
CA ALA A 14 -40.74 -34.85 13.05
C ALA A 14 -41.06 -34.65 14.54
N ARG A 15 -42.32 -34.88 14.92
CA ARG A 15 -42.78 -34.77 16.32
C ARG A 15 -42.19 -35.83 17.25
N ALA A 16 -41.91 -37.02 16.72
CA ALA A 16 -41.23 -38.10 17.45
C ALA A 16 -39.72 -37.86 17.66
N GLY A 17 -39.19 -36.71 17.21
CA GLY A 17 -37.78 -36.36 17.32
C GLY A 17 -36.88 -37.05 16.28
N LYS A 18 -37.46 -37.82 15.35
CA LYS A 18 -36.73 -38.51 14.28
C LYS A 18 -36.44 -37.55 13.13
N ARG A 19 -35.62 -36.52 13.40
CA ARG A 19 -35.36 -35.40 12.49
C ARG A 19 -34.88 -35.84 11.10
N ARG A 20 -33.92 -36.76 11.02
CA ARG A 20 -33.35 -37.23 9.75
C ARG A 20 -34.36 -37.97 8.88
N GLU A 21 -35.14 -38.87 9.50
CA GLU A 21 -36.23 -39.60 8.82
C GLU A 21 -37.31 -38.62 8.33
N ALA A 22 -37.69 -37.65 9.16
CA ALA A 22 -38.66 -36.62 8.78
C ALA A 22 -38.13 -35.73 7.63
N HIS A 23 -36.85 -35.36 7.67
CA HIS A 23 -36.18 -34.56 6.65
C HIS A 23 -36.18 -35.25 5.28
N ASP A 24 -35.78 -36.52 5.21
CA ASP A 24 -35.77 -37.30 3.97
C ASP A 24 -37.19 -37.45 3.39
N LEU A 25 -38.19 -37.73 4.25
CA LEU A 25 -39.59 -37.84 3.84
C LEU A 25 -40.15 -36.49 3.34
N LEU A 26 -39.84 -35.39 4.03
CA LEU A 26 -40.29 -34.05 3.63
C LEU A 26 -39.63 -33.59 2.33
N ARG A 27 -38.33 -33.87 2.12
CA ARG A 27 -37.63 -33.64 0.84
C ARG A 27 -38.30 -34.38 -0.31
N LEU A 28 -38.68 -35.63 -0.10
CA LEU A 28 -39.41 -36.42 -1.10
C LEU A 28 -40.78 -35.80 -1.40
N ILE A 29 -41.51 -35.38 -0.36
CA ILE A 29 -42.84 -34.75 -0.50
C ILE A 29 -42.74 -33.44 -1.28
N VAL A 30 -41.83 -32.53 -0.95
CA VAL A 30 -41.71 -31.24 -1.66
C VAL A 30 -41.22 -31.41 -3.09
N LYS A 31 -40.45 -32.46 -3.39
CA LYS A 31 -40.04 -32.80 -4.76
C LYS A 31 -41.22 -33.25 -5.63
N HIS A 32 -42.17 -34.00 -5.06
CA HIS A 32 -43.36 -34.47 -5.78
C HIS A 32 -44.53 -33.48 -5.74
N GLN A 33 -44.61 -32.65 -4.69
CA GLN A 33 -45.66 -31.65 -4.48
C GLN A 33 -45.04 -30.28 -4.12
N PRO A 34 -44.44 -29.56 -5.09
CA PRO A 34 -43.76 -28.30 -4.81
C PRO A 34 -44.69 -27.20 -4.30
N SER A 35 -46.00 -27.30 -4.51
CA SER A 35 -47.00 -26.33 -4.03
C SER A 35 -47.51 -26.61 -2.60
N ASN A 36 -46.98 -27.62 -1.91
CA ASN A 36 -47.42 -27.98 -0.57
C ASN A 36 -46.77 -27.10 0.51
N LEU A 37 -47.44 -26.01 0.88
CA LEU A 37 -46.97 -25.05 1.89
C LEU A 37 -46.59 -25.71 3.22
N ALA A 38 -47.42 -26.63 3.71
CA ALA A 38 -47.18 -27.28 4.99
C ALA A 38 -45.92 -28.14 4.98
N ALA A 39 -45.65 -28.85 3.88
CA ALA A 39 -44.43 -29.63 3.72
C ALA A 39 -43.17 -28.74 3.76
N TRP A 40 -43.20 -27.57 3.12
CA TRP A 40 -42.09 -26.61 3.17
C TRP A 40 -41.85 -26.02 4.57
N LEU A 41 -42.92 -25.66 5.29
CA LEU A 41 -42.79 -25.15 6.66
C LEU A 41 -42.22 -26.23 7.59
N TRP A 42 -42.71 -27.47 7.51
CA TRP A 42 -42.15 -28.58 8.29
C TRP A 42 -40.71 -28.91 7.89
N LEU A 43 -40.37 -28.81 6.61
CA LEU A 43 -39.00 -29.01 6.13
C LEU A 43 -38.04 -27.97 6.72
N SER A 44 -38.49 -26.71 6.82
CA SER A 44 -37.69 -25.66 7.46
C SER A 44 -37.43 -25.89 8.96
N ASP A 45 -38.28 -26.65 9.65
CA ASP A 45 -38.10 -26.95 11.09
C ASP A 45 -37.19 -28.16 11.35
N VAL A 46 -37.08 -29.08 10.38
CA VAL A 46 -36.25 -30.30 10.50
C VAL A 46 -34.94 -30.24 9.72
N ALA A 47 -34.73 -29.21 8.90
CA ALA A 47 -33.53 -29.05 8.10
C ALA A 47 -32.25 -28.92 8.95
N GLU A 48 -31.19 -29.57 8.47
CA GLU A 48 -29.93 -29.73 9.20
C GLU A 48 -29.03 -28.48 9.11
N THR A 49 -29.18 -27.68 8.05
CA THR A 49 -28.36 -26.49 7.80
C THR A 49 -29.22 -25.22 7.73
N LEU A 50 -28.66 -24.08 8.14
CA LEU A 50 -29.34 -22.78 8.05
C LEU A 50 -29.76 -22.45 6.61
N ASP A 51 -28.89 -22.75 5.63
CA ASP A 51 -29.18 -22.50 4.21
C ASP A 51 -30.40 -23.28 3.72
N GLU A 52 -30.56 -24.52 4.18
CA GLU A 52 -31.72 -25.34 3.81
C GLU A 52 -33.00 -24.87 4.53
N GLN A 53 -32.90 -24.43 5.78
CA GLN A 53 -34.02 -23.81 6.49
C GLN A 53 -34.51 -22.55 5.77
N ILE A 54 -33.57 -21.69 5.36
CA ILE A 54 -33.84 -20.48 4.57
C ILE A 54 -34.49 -20.84 3.24
N ALA A 55 -33.88 -21.73 2.45
CA ALA A 55 -34.41 -22.13 1.14
C ALA A 55 -35.83 -22.74 1.23
N ALA A 56 -36.11 -23.52 2.28
CA ALA A 56 -37.44 -24.07 2.53
C ALA A 56 -38.47 -22.99 2.89
N LEU A 57 -38.09 -21.98 3.69
CA LEU A 57 -38.95 -20.84 4.02
C LEU A 57 -39.18 -19.91 2.84
N GLU A 58 -38.17 -19.67 2.01
CA GLU A 58 -38.30 -18.92 0.75
C GLU A 58 -39.27 -19.62 -0.20
N SER A 59 -39.13 -20.95 -0.34
CA SER A 59 -40.06 -21.77 -1.13
C SER A 59 -41.49 -21.70 -0.59
N ALA A 60 -41.66 -21.70 0.73
CA ALA A 60 -42.98 -21.49 1.37
C ALA A 60 -43.57 -20.11 1.06
N LEU A 61 -42.74 -19.05 1.07
CA LEU A 61 -43.17 -17.68 0.77
C LEU A 61 -43.51 -17.48 -0.72
N LEU A 62 -42.92 -18.25 -1.64
CA LEU A 62 -43.35 -18.26 -3.05
C LEU A 62 -44.81 -18.74 -3.20
N ILE A 63 -45.25 -19.66 -2.33
CA ILE A 63 -46.62 -20.19 -2.33
C ILE A 63 -47.56 -19.26 -1.55
N ALA A 64 -47.11 -18.76 -0.40
CA ALA A 64 -47.88 -17.87 0.48
C ALA A 64 -47.07 -16.62 0.86
N PRO A 65 -47.05 -15.57 0.01
CA PRO A 65 -46.18 -14.41 0.16
C PRO A 65 -46.39 -13.58 1.43
N HIS A 66 -47.57 -13.68 2.06
CA HIS A 66 -47.95 -12.93 3.26
C HIS A 66 -48.03 -13.81 4.51
N ASN A 67 -47.31 -14.93 4.57
CA ASN A 67 -47.29 -15.77 5.76
C ASN A 67 -46.42 -15.12 6.86
N PRO A 68 -47.03 -14.59 7.95
CA PRO A 68 -46.28 -13.82 8.96
C PRO A 68 -45.27 -14.69 9.72
N GLN A 69 -45.57 -15.98 9.90
CA GLN A 69 -44.68 -16.90 10.61
C GLN A 69 -43.42 -17.19 9.79
N ALA A 70 -43.58 -17.39 8.48
CA ALA A 70 -42.45 -17.65 7.59
C ALA A 70 -41.56 -16.41 7.43
N MET A 71 -42.15 -15.22 7.31
CA MET A 71 -41.39 -13.96 7.23
C MET A 71 -40.58 -13.70 8.50
N ALA A 72 -41.21 -13.81 9.69
CA ALA A 72 -40.53 -13.57 10.95
C ALA A 72 -39.38 -14.57 11.19
N ARG A 73 -39.59 -15.85 10.87
CA ARG A 73 -38.51 -16.86 10.96
C ARG A 73 -37.37 -16.55 10.00
N LEU A 74 -37.68 -16.20 8.75
CA LEU A 74 -36.67 -15.89 7.74
C LEU A 74 -35.80 -14.70 8.17
N GLU A 75 -36.40 -13.65 8.72
CA GLU A 75 -35.67 -12.50 9.25
C GLU A 75 -34.69 -12.89 10.37
N THR A 76 -35.13 -13.74 11.32
CA THR A 76 -34.25 -14.22 12.40
C THR A 76 -33.10 -15.08 11.88
N LEU A 77 -33.35 -15.93 10.87
CA LEU A 77 -32.31 -16.77 10.28
C LEU A 77 -31.30 -15.94 9.48
N TYR A 78 -31.74 -14.91 8.76
CA TYR A 78 -30.82 -13.99 8.08
C TYR A 78 -29.95 -13.22 9.07
N ALA A 79 -30.51 -12.73 10.17
CA ALA A 79 -29.72 -12.08 11.22
C ALA A 79 -28.70 -13.03 11.86
N GLN A 80 -29.07 -14.30 12.07
CA GLN A 80 -28.17 -15.34 12.57
C GLN A 80 -27.05 -15.66 11.56
N GLN A 81 -27.37 -15.76 10.27
CA GLN A 81 -26.40 -16.00 9.20
C GLN A 81 -25.40 -14.84 9.11
N GLU A 82 -25.87 -13.60 9.17
CA GLU A 82 -25.02 -12.41 9.14
C GLU A 82 -24.08 -12.36 10.36
N THR A 83 -24.58 -12.73 11.54
CA THR A 83 -23.79 -12.78 12.78
C THR A 83 -22.70 -13.85 12.67
N THR A 84 -23.06 -15.06 12.22
CA THR A 84 -22.12 -16.17 12.02
C THR A 84 -21.05 -15.82 10.99
N ALA A 85 -21.42 -15.16 9.89
CA ALA A 85 -20.50 -14.69 8.87
C ALA A 85 -19.53 -13.63 9.44
N LYS A 86 -20.01 -12.68 10.24
CA LYS A 86 -19.17 -11.67 10.90
C LYS A 86 -18.18 -12.30 11.88
N GLU A 87 -18.62 -13.25 12.69
CA GLU A 87 -17.76 -13.97 13.64
C GLU A 87 -16.66 -14.74 12.92
N ARG A 88 -17.04 -15.48 11.87
CA ARG A 88 -16.09 -16.21 11.02
C ARG A 88 -15.09 -15.30 10.32
N GLN A 89 -15.55 -14.17 9.77
CA GLN A 89 -14.67 -13.15 9.20
C GLN A 89 -13.69 -12.62 10.25
N GLN A 90 -14.15 -12.33 11.47
CA GLN A 90 -13.28 -11.84 12.54
C GLN A 90 -12.25 -12.89 12.99
N GLU A 91 -12.64 -14.17 13.07
CA GLU A 91 -11.74 -15.26 13.43
C GLU A 91 -10.62 -15.45 12.39
N LEU A 92 -10.98 -15.49 11.10
CA LEU A 92 -10.00 -15.56 10.01
C LEU A 92 -9.02 -14.38 10.03
N MET A 93 -9.53 -13.17 10.31
CA MET A 93 -8.68 -11.99 10.41
C MET A 93 -7.74 -12.05 11.62
N ARG A 94 -8.21 -12.51 12.78
CA ARG A 94 -7.37 -12.67 13.99
C ARG A 94 -6.29 -13.71 13.79
N THR A 95 -6.61 -14.84 13.16
CA THR A 95 -5.66 -15.92 12.89
C THR A 95 -4.61 -15.50 11.86
N ALA A 96 -5.01 -14.84 10.78
CA ALA A 96 -4.09 -14.25 9.80
C ALA A 96 -3.13 -13.25 10.46
N GLU A 97 -3.63 -12.36 11.31
CA GLU A 97 -2.80 -11.36 11.98
C GLU A 97 -1.83 -12.00 12.99
N ALA A 98 -2.26 -13.02 13.72
CA ALA A 98 -1.41 -13.77 14.63
C ALA A 98 -0.27 -14.51 13.90
N ALA A 99 -0.58 -15.18 12.78
CA ALA A 99 0.42 -15.81 11.92
C ALA A 99 1.44 -14.79 11.39
N ARG A 100 0.97 -13.60 10.98
CA ARG A 100 1.85 -12.52 10.51
C ARG A 100 2.77 -11.99 11.62
N ARG A 101 2.24 -11.76 12.83
CA ARG A 101 3.02 -11.26 13.97
C ARG A 101 4.10 -12.23 14.44
N THR A 102 3.86 -13.53 14.27
CA THR A 102 4.82 -14.60 14.61
C THR A 102 5.85 -14.86 13.50
N GLY A 103 5.75 -14.17 12.37
CA GLY A 103 6.67 -14.31 11.23
C GLY A 103 6.30 -15.43 10.24
N HIS A 104 5.17 -16.12 10.45
CA HIS A 104 4.67 -17.17 9.55
C HIS A 104 3.93 -16.57 8.34
N THR A 105 4.66 -15.83 7.50
CA THR A 105 4.08 -15.04 6.40
C THR A 105 3.32 -15.89 5.38
N LYS A 106 3.80 -17.11 5.06
CA LYS A 106 3.13 -18.02 4.11
C LYS A 106 1.81 -18.57 4.65
N GLU A 107 1.76 -18.88 5.94
CA GLU A 107 0.53 -19.30 6.60
C GLU A 107 -0.48 -18.15 6.62
N ALA A 108 -0.04 -16.95 7.03
CA ALA A 108 -0.86 -15.74 6.98
C ALA A 108 -1.41 -15.46 5.58
N GLN A 109 -0.57 -15.57 4.54
CA GLN A 109 -0.98 -15.42 3.15
C GLN A 109 -2.08 -16.44 2.77
N SER A 110 -1.94 -17.71 3.16
CA SER A 110 -2.95 -18.74 2.86
C SER A 110 -4.30 -18.48 3.53
N ILE A 111 -4.29 -17.98 4.77
CA ILE A 111 -5.51 -17.61 5.50
C ILE A 111 -6.16 -16.38 4.87
N LEU A 112 -5.35 -15.38 4.50
CA LEU A 112 -5.83 -14.17 3.83
C LEU A 112 -6.45 -14.46 2.46
N LEU A 113 -5.86 -15.38 1.67
CA LEU A 113 -6.43 -15.84 0.41
C LEU A 113 -7.84 -16.42 0.60
N ARG A 114 -8.00 -17.36 1.54
CA ARG A 114 -9.32 -17.90 1.91
C ARG A 114 -10.29 -16.82 2.38
N THR A 115 -9.78 -15.83 3.11
CA THR A 115 -10.59 -14.74 3.66
C THR A 115 -11.12 -13.83 2.56
N VAL A 116 -10.32 -13.51 1.54
CA VAL A 116 -10.77 -12.68 0.41
C VAL A 116 -11.63 -13.45 -0.60
N GLU A 117 -11.45 -14.77 -0.71
CA GLU A 117 -12.33 -15.67 -1.47
C GLU A 117 -13.71 -15.77 -0.83
N GLU A 118 -13.79 -15.88 0.50
CA GLU A 118 -15.07 -15.99 1.22
C GLU A 118 -15.73 -14.62 1.44
N PHE A 119 -14.92 -13.57 1.67
CA PHE A 119 -15.38 -12.21 1.98
C PHE A 119 -14.73 -11.19 1.05
N GLU A 120 -15.17 -11.17 -0.21
CA GLU A 120 -14.63 -10.28 -1.25
C GLU A 120 -14.65 -8.79 -0.86
N ASN A 121 -15.62 -8.39 -0.05
CA ASN A 121 -15.80 -7.00 0.41
C ASN A 121 -14.90 -6.61 1.61
N ASN A 122 -14.01 -7.48 2.06
CA ASN A 122 -13.11 -7.19 3.18
C ASN A 122 -11.85 -6.44 2.73
N GLN A 123 -11.93 -5.10 2.73
CA GLN A 123 -10.81 -4.23 2.35
C GLN A 123 -9.53 -4.48 3.15
N THR A 124 -9.65 -4.76 4.45
CA THR A 124 -8.49 -4.96 5.32
C THR A 124 -7.79 -6.28 5.01
N ALA A 125 -8.53 -7.33 4.64
CA ALA A 125 -7.97 -8.60 4.19
C ALA A 125 -7.17 -8.41 2.89
N TRP A 126 -7.75 -7.72 1.89
CA TRP A 126 -7.03 -7.40 0.64
C TRP A 126 -5.76 -6.58 0.87
N LEU A 127 -5.82 -5.60 1.77
CA LEU A 127 -4.65 -4.79 2.13
C LEU A 127 -3.57 -5.67 2.79
N MET A 128 -3.92 -6.46 3.79
CA MET A 128 -2.95 -7.36 4.44
C MET A 128 -2.39 -8.39 3.46
N LEU A 129 -3.22 -8.92 2.56
CA LEU A 129 -2.80 -9.86 1.53
C LEU A 129 -1.71 -9.24 0.64
N SER A 130 -1.90 -7.99 0.21
CA SER A 130 -0.90 -7.25 -0.58
C SER A 130 0.43 -6.99 0.13
N GLU A 131 0.47 -7.08 1.46
CA GLU A 131 1.71 -6.95 2.24
C GLU A 131 2.42 -8.29 2.44
N THR A 132 1.70 -9.40 2.32
CA THR A 132 2.22 -10.76 2.51
C THR A 132 2.65 -11.44 1.22
N ILE A 133 2.12 -10.99 0.08
CA ILE A 133 2.46 -11.51 -1.25
C ILE A 133 3.86 -11.08 -1.63
N ASP A 134 4.68 -12.00 -2.12
CA ASP A 134 6.03 -11.71 -2.62
C ASP A 134 6.02 -11.18 -4.06
N ASP A 135 5.09 -11.67 -4.90
CA ASP A 135 5.03 -11.28 -6.31
C ASP A 135 4.49 -9.85 -6.47
N PRO A 136 5.27 -8.95 -7.12
CA PRO A 136 4.86 -7.56 -7.23
C PRO A 136 3.61 -7.31 -8.08
N GLN A 137 3.28 -8.18 -9.03
CA GLN A 137 2.06 -8.03 -9.85
C GLN A 137 0.83 -8.37 -9.02
N ASP A 138 0.91 -9.48 -8.28
CA ASP A 138 -0.15 -9.92 -7.38
C ASP A 138 -0.37 -8.91 -6.22
N GLN A 139 0.70 -8.25 -5.74
CA GLN A 139 0.57 -7.13 -4.79
C GLN A 139 -0.27 -5.98 -5.36
N VAL A 140 -0.02 -5.61 -6.62
CA VAL A 140 -0.77 -4.54 -7.30
C VAL A 140 -2.23 -4.95 -7.45
N ALA A 141 -2.50 -6.18 -7.90
CA ALA A 141 -3.87 -6.69 -8.04
C ALA A 141 -4.63 -6.64 -6.71
N ALA A 142 -4.05 -7.16 -5.62
CA ALA A 142 -4.66 -7.12 -4.29
C ALA A 142 -4.94 -5.67 -3.80
N LEU A 143 -4.02 -4.73 -4.08
CA LEU A 143 -4.22 -3.31 -3.75
C LEU A 143 -5.28 -2.64 -4.62
N GLU A 144 -5.42 -3.03 -5.89
CA GLU A 144 -6.51 -2.55 -6.76
C GLU A 144 -7.86 -2.97 -6.21
N HIS A 145 -8.00 -4.23 -5.80
CA HIS A 145 -9.23 -4.71 -5.13
C HIS A 145 -9.51 -3.92 -3.85
N ALA A 146 -8.53 -3.78 -2.96
CA ALA A 146 -8.67 -2.99 -1.73
C ALA A 146 -9.05 -1.52 -2.00
N PHE A 147 -8.53 -0.94 -3.07
CA PHE A 147 -8.82 0.44 -3.47
C PHE A 147 -10.23 0.58 -4.06
N ASN A 148 -10.68 -0.37 -4.88
CA ASN A 148 -12.01 -0.37 -5.48
C ASN A 148 -13.12 -0.47 -4.43
N LEU A 149 -12.89 -1.21 -3.34
CA LEU A 149 -13.82 -1.29 -2.20
C LEU A 149 -13.99 0.04 -1.47
N ASN A 150 -12.94 0.86 -1.38
CA ASN A 150 -13.01 2.18 -0.76
C ASN A 150 -12.01 3.16 -1.41
N PRO A 151 -12.43 3.85 -2.49
CA PRO A 151 -11.57 4.74 -3.26
C PRO A 151 -11.12 6.00 -2.50
N LYS A 152 -11.73 6.30 -1.34
CA LYS A 152 -11.41 7.48 -0.52
C LYS A 152 -10.14 7.28 0.32
N ASN A 153 -9.61 6.06 0.41
CA ASN A 153 -8.40 5.80 1.18
C ASN A 153 -7.14 6.36 0.49
N MET A 154 -6.71 7.54 0.94
CA MET A 154 -5.53 8.25 0.39
C MET A 154 -4.23 7.44 0.51
N ARG A 155 -4.08 6.59 1.55
CA ARG A 155 -2.89 5.75 1.72
C ARG A 155 -2.82 4.67 0.66
N LEU A 156 -3.94 4.00 0.39
CA LEU A 156 -4.04 3.01 -0.69
C LEU A 156 -3.81 3.66 -2.05
N LYS A 157 -4.41 4.83 -2.29
CA LYS A 157 -4.20 5.59 -3.53
C LYS A 157 -2.71 5.88 -3.76
N ALA A 158 -2.02 6.38 -2.73
CA ALA A 158 -0.59 6.70 -2.82
C ALA A 158 0.26 5.45 -3.09
N ARG A 159 0.03 4.35 -2.35
CA ARG A 159 0.76 3.09 -2.53
C ARG A 159 0.51 2.47 -3.89
N LEU A 160 -0.75 2.43 -4.34
CA LEU A 160 -1.12 1.88 -5.65
C LEU A 160 -0.51 2.70 -6.79
N THR A 161 -0.55 4.03 -6.70
CA THR A 161 0.06 4.92 -7.70
C THR A 161 1.57 4.69 -7.78
N LEU A 162 2.23 4.50 -6.64
CA LEU A 162 3.65 4.20 -6.57
C LEU A 162 3.96 2.87 -7.26
N LEU A 163 3.30 1.79 -6.88
CA LEU A 163 3.57 0.45 -7.43
C LEU A 163 3.22 0.36 -8.91
N LYS A 164 2.13 0.98 -9.36
CA LYS A 164 1.78 1.05 -10.80
C LYS A 164 2.86 1.73 -11.63
N ARG A 165 3.48 2.79 -11.10
CA ARG A 165 4.55 3.51 -11.80
C ARG A 165 5.79 2.63 -11.98
N PHE A 166 6.09 1.78 -11.00
CA PHE A 166 7.26 0.89 -11.02
C PHE A 166 6.92 -0.54 -11.46
N LYS A 167 5.72 -0.79 -11.98
CA LYS A 167 5.25 -2.12 -12.43
C LYS A 167 6.22 -2.82 -13.39
N ASN A 168 6.96 -2.04 -14.17
CA ASN A 168 7.93 -2.52 -15.17
C ASN A 168 9.39 -2.32 -14.74
N ASP A 169 9.65 -1.71 -13.60
CA ASP A 169 11.00 -1.42 -13.09
C ASP A 169 11.03 -1.44 -11.55
N TRP A 170 10.92 -2.65 -11.01
CA TRP A 170 10.92 -2.90 -9.57
C TRP A 170 12.28 -2.62 -8.91
N LEU A 171 13.37 -2.65 -9.67
CA LEU A 171 14.69 -2.28 -9.17
C LEU A 171 14.73 -0.81 -8.75
N SER A 172 14.14 0.07 -9.57
CA SER A 172 13.99 1.49 -9.22
C SER A 172 13.09 1.72 -8.00
N LEU A 173 12.12 0.83 -7.73
CA LEU A 173 11.34 0.89 -6.48
C LEU A 173 12.19 0.53 -5.26
N GLY A 174 13.06 -0.48 -5.38
CA GLY A 174 14.00 -0.81 -4.31
C GLY A 174 14.99 0.33 -4.05
N ASP A 175 15.49 0.99 -5.11
CA ASP A 175 16.37 2.17 -5.00
C ASP A 175 15.64 3.31 -4.26
N LEU A 176 14.35 3.46 -4.54
CA LEU A 176 13.49 4.42 -3.88
C LEU A 176 13.32 4.13 -2.39
N TYR A 177 13.11 2.88 -1.98
CA TYR A 177 13.04 2.52 -0.56
C TYR A 177 14.38 2.70 0.14
N ARG A 178 15.49 2.39 -0.54
CA ARG A 178 16.84 2.60 -0.02
C ARG A 178 17.09 4.09 0.25
N ASP A 179 16.75 4.94 -0.70
CA ASP A 179 16.93 6.40 -0.58
C ASP A 179 16.03 7.00 0.51
N ASP A 180 14.93 6.32 0.86
CA ASP A 180 14.05 6.67 1.99
C ASP A 180 14.57 6.20 3.36
N GLY A 181 15.71 5.49 3.39
CA GLY A 181 16.24 4.84 4.59
C GLY A 181 15.48 3.58 5.00
N GLN A 182 14.50 3.13 4.20
CA GLN A 182 13.72 1.90 4.45
C GLN A 182 14.49 0.67 3.95
N MET A 183 15.67 0.42 4.53
CA MET A 183 16.62 -0.59 4.06
C MET A 183 16.02 -2.01 4.02
N ALA A 184 15.15 -2.34 4.98
CA ALA A 184 14.45 -3.64 5.00
C ALA A 184 13.56 -3.81 3.77
N ARG A 185 12.69 -2.82 3.47
CA ARG A 185 11.81 -2.88 2.30
C ARG A 185 12.58 -2.85 0.97
N ALA A 186 13.67 -2.09 0.91
CA ALA A 186 14.55 -2.10 -0.25
C ALA A 186 15.12 -3.49 -0.51
N ARG A 187 15.60 -4.15 0.56
CA ARG A 187 16.12 -5.51 0.50
C ARG A 187 15.05 -6.49 0.03
N ASP A 188 13.84 -6.42 0.57
CA ASP A 188 12.73 -7.29 0.19
C ASP A 188 12.41 -7.15 -1.30
N VAL A 189 12.31 -5.92 -1.81
CA VAL A 189 12.07 -5.67 -3.24
C VAL A 189 13.20 -6.21 -4.12
N TYR A 190 14.46 -6.06 -3.71
CA TYR A 190 15.55 -6.65 -4.51
C TYR A 190 15.53 -8.17 -4.49
N PHE A 191 15.18 -8.79 -3.37
CA PHE A 191 15.03 -10.25 -3.30
C PHE A 191 13.90 -10.74 -4.19
N THR A 192 12.75 -10.06 -4.20
CA THR A 192 11.64 -10.45 -5.07
C THR A 192 12.02 -10.31 -6.55
N VAL A 193 12.74 -9.25 -6.92
CA VAL A 193 13.28 -9.10 -8.28
C VAL A 193 14.27 -10.20 -8.62
N ALA A 194 15.22 -10.51 -7.72
CA ALA A 194 16.22 -11.56 -7.96
C ALA A 194 15.57 -12.95 -8.13
N ALA A 195 14.51 -13.23 -7.35
CA ALA A 195 13.77 -14.48 -7.40
C ALA A 195 12.94 -14.66 -8.69
N HIS A 196 12.39 -13.57 -9.23
CA HIS A 196 11.50 -13.60 -10.42
C HIS A 196 12.19 -13.12 -11.71
N ALA A 197 13.49 -12.82 -11.67
CA ALA A 197 14.24 -12.34 -12.82
C ALA A 197 14.33 -13.42 -13.91
N GLN A 198 13.80 -13.12 -15.10
CA GLN A 198 13.89 -13.99 -16.28
C GLN A 198 15.29 -13.97 -16.92
N SER A 199 16.12 -12.97 -16.61
CA SER A 199 17.48 -12.83 -17.17
C SER A 199 18.54 -12.90 -16.08
N GLU A 200 19.67 -13.55 -16.39
CA GLU A 200 20.83 -13.59 -15.49
C GLU A 200 21.36 -12.20 -15.17
N LEU A 201 21.32 -11.28 -16.14
CA LEU A 201 21.77 -9.91 -15.96
C LEU A 201 20.88 -9.14 -14.96
N GLY A 202 19.56 -9.32 -15.02
CA GLY A 202 18.62 -8.73 -14.08
C GLY A 202 18.80 -9.27 -12.65
N ARG A 203 19.03 -10.59 -12.52
CA ARG A 203 19.32 -11.22 -11.24
C ARG A 203 20.64 -10.73 -10.64
N ALA A 204 21.71 -10.73 -11.43
CA ALA A 204 23.03 -10.26 -10.99
C ALA A 204 22.99 -8.80 -10.52
N GLU A 205 22.19 -7.96 -11.18
CA GLU A 205 22.05 -6.56 -10.79
C GLU A 205 21.27 -6.39 -9.48
N ALA A 206 20.23 -7.21 -9.24
CA ALA A 206 19.54 -7.25 -7.95
C ALA A 206 20.47 -7.72 -6.83
N ASP A 207 21.24 -8.78 -7.07
CA ASP A 207 22.20 -9.33 -6.10
C ASP A 207 23.30 -8.33 -5.72
N ARG A 208 23.80 -7.55 -6.70
CA ARG A 208 24.75 -6.45 -6.45
C ARG A 208 24.17 -5.41 -5.50
N ARG A 209 22.91 -5.01 -5.69
CA ARG A 209 22.24 -4.02 -4.82
C ARG A 209 22.01 -4.56 -3.41
N ILE A 210 21.67 -5.85 -3.27
CA ILE A 210 21.56 -6.52 -1.96
C ILE A 210 22.91 -6.53 -1.25
N ALA A 211 23.99 -6.88 -1.95
CA ALA A 211 25.34 -6.88 -1.40
C ALA A 211 25.77 -5.47 -0.96
N ALA A 212 25.42 -4.43 -1.73
CA ALA A 212 25.68 -3.04 -1.36
C ALA A 212 24.92 -2.61 -0.09
N LEU A 213 23.65 -3.02 0.06
CA LEU A 213 22.85 -2.77 1.27
C LEU A 213 23.44 -3.44 2.52
N ASN A 214 23.92 -4.67 2.40
CA ASN A 214 24.49 -5.41 3.52
C ASN A 214 25.75 -4.70 4.05
N ARG A 215 26.61 -4.21 3.15
CA ARG A 215 27.78 -3.40 3.55
C ARG A 215 27.42 -2.11 4.31
N LEU A 216 26.29 -1.50 3.97
CA LEU A 216 25.83 -0.27 4.65
C LEU A 216 25.20 -0.55 6.02
N THR A 217 24.62 -1.73 6.21
CA THR A 217 23.98 -2.13 7.48
C THR A 217 24.97 -2.64 8.52
N GLU A 218 26.19 -3.01 8.12
CA GLU A 218 27.31 -3.30 9.03
C GLU A 218 27.87 -2.06 9.74
N ILE A 219 27.49 -0.85 9.31
CA ILE A 219 27.90 0.40 9.96
C ILE A 219 26.97 0.65 11.16
N PRO A 220 27.45 0.51 12.42
CA PRO A 220 26.64 0.80 13.59
C PRO A 220 26.23 2.28 13.53
N ASP A 221 24.95 2.58 13.70
CA ASP A 221 24.38 3.94 13.72
C ASP A 221 24.26 4.72 12.39
N PHE A 222 24.23 4.06 11.22
CA PHE A 222 23.75 4.76 10.01
C PHE A 222 22.23 5.00 10.06
N LYS A 223 21.80 5.95 10.90
CA LYS A 223 20.51 6.63 10.76
C LYS A 223 20.67 7.61 9.61
N GLY A 224 20.04 7.33 8.46
CA GLY A 224 19.99 8.29 7.36
C GLY A 224 19.65 9.68 7.91
N PHE A 225 20.40 10.69 7.49
CA PHE A 225 20.13 12.06 7.93
C PHE A 225 18.71 12.46 7.51
N ASP A 226 17.98 13.15 8.39
CA ASP A 226 16.65 13.68 8.06
C ASP A 226 16.75 14.45 6.72
N PRO A 227 15.94 14.09 5.70
CA PRO A 227 16.00 14.73 4.39
C PRO A 227 15.85 16.26 4.45
N THR A 228 15.05 16.76 5.40
CA THR A 228 14.86 18.20 5.61
C THR A 228 16.12 18.82 6.17
N LEU A 229 16.70 18.25 7.22
CA LEU A 229 17.91 18.76 7.85
C LEU A 229 19.12 18.71 6.91
N THR A 230 19.21 17.65 6.10
CA THR A 230 20.23 17.49 5.05
C THR A 230 20.08 18.57 3.99
N TRP A 231 18.85 18.83 3.53
CA TRP A 231 18.57 19.86 2.55
C TRP A 231 18.88 21.26 3.07
N PHE A 232 18.48 21.57 4.31
CA PHE A 232 18.81 22.84 4.96
C PHE A 232 20.31 23.02 5.15
N ARG A 233 21.02 22.00 5.65
CA ARG A 233 22.47 22.06 5.85
C ARG A 233 23.21 22.31 4.54
N LEU A 234 22.80 21.64 3.46
CA LEU A 234 23.46 21.75 2.16
C LEU A 234 23.10 23.02 1.40
N SER A 235 21.91 23.59 1.61
CA SER A 235 21.53 24.86 0.99
C SER A 235 22.12 26.06 1.73
N LEU A 236 22.21 26.01 3.07
CA LEU A 236 22.65 27.15 3.88
C LEU A 236 24.16 27.39 3.79
N ALA A 237 24.97 26.34 3.67
CA ALA A 237 26.44 26.47 3.72
C ALA A 237 27.03 27.35 2.60
N PRO A 238 26.69 27.18 1.30
CA PRO A 238 27.23 28.05 0.26
C PRO A 238 26.67 29.48 0.32
N ILE A 239 25.44 29.65 0.81
CA ILE A 239 24.80 30.96 1.00
C ILE A 239 25.54 31.73 2.11
N ALA A 240 25.73 31.11 3.28
CA ALA A 240 26.44 31.71 4.40
C ALA A 240 27.89 32.06 4.03
N LEU A 241 28.57 31.16 3.31
CA LEU A 241 29.93 31.40 2.84
C LEU A 241 30.00 32.59 1.88
N TYR A 242 29.08 32.69 0.91
CA TYR A 242 29.05 33.80 -0.05
C TYR A 242 28.78 35.13 0.65
N SER A 243 27.78 35.15 1.55
CA SER A 243 27.45 36.35 2.34
C SER A 243 28.64 36.83 3.17
N LEU A 244 29.40 35.91 3.77
CA LEU A 244 30.62 36.25 4.50
C LEU A 244 31.67 36.87 3.57
N PHE A 245 31.93 36.28 2.40
CA PHE A 245 32.87 36.85 1.43
C PHE A 245 32.43 38.23 0.91
N ALA A 246 31.14 38.42 0.64
CA ALA A 246 30.60 39.70 0.19
C ALA A 246 30.73 40.78 1.29
N LEU A 247 30.49 40.42 2.55
CA LEU A 247 30.71 41.32 3.70
C LEU A 247 32.18 41.69 3.85
N VAL A 248 33.10 40.73 3.76
CA VAL A 248 34.55 40.99 3.81
C VAL A 248 34.98 41.90 2.66
N PHE A 249 34.46 41.69 1.45
CA PHE A 249 34.73 42.55 0.29
C PHE A 249 34.24 43.99 0.50
N GLY A 250 33.09 44.18 1.16
CA GLY A 250 32.55 45.49 1.54
C GLY A 250 33.22 46.11 2.77
N GLY A 251 34.23 45.48 3.37
CA GLY A 251 34.86 45.96 4.60
C GLY A 251 33.92 45.92 5.81
N PHE A 252 32.99 44.97 5.83
CA PHE A 252 31.89 44.83 6.80
C PHE A 252 30.86 45.98 6.78
N ASP A 253 30.88 46.82 5.74
CA ASP A 253 29.85 47.83 5.49
C ASP A 253 28.95 47.39 4.32
N PRO A 254 27.68 46.99 4.59
CA PRO A 254 26.75 46.55 3.55
C PRO A 254 26.50 47.60 2.46
N ALA A 255 26.62 48.89 2.78
CA ALA A 255 26.39 49.96 1.81
C ALA A 255 27.49 50.03 0.73
N GLN A 256 28.67 49.50 1.01
CA GLN A 256 29.81 49.49 0.09
C GLN A 256 29.80 48.29 -0.87
N ILE A 257 28.87 47.36 -0.70
CA ILE A 257 28.74 46.18 -1.56
C ILE A 257 28.04 46.60 -2.87
N PRO A 258 28.65 46.36 -4.05
CA PRO A 258 28.01 46.63 -5.33
C PRO A 258 26.67 45.91 -5.48
N SER A 259 25.67 46.58 -6.05
CA SER A 259 24.34 46.00 -6.32
C SER A 259 24.39 44.70 -7.13
N LEU A 260 25.38 44.57 -8.01
CA LEU A 260 25.63 43.36 -8.77
C LEU A 260 25.96 42.14 -7.89
N LEU A 261 26.67 42.32 -6.76
CA LEU A 261 26.98 41.21 -5.84
C LEU A 261 25.75 40.77 -5.05
N TYR A 262 24.79 41.66 -4.78
CA TYR A 262 23.49 41.29 -4.21
C TYR A 262 22.66 40.47 -5.21
N ALA A 263 22.60 40.92 -6.47
CA ALA A 263 21.93 40.18 -7.53
C ALA A 263 22.57 38.78 -7.76
N ALA A 264 23.91 38.72 -7.75
CA ALA A 264 24.66 37.48 -7.85
C ALA A 264 24.41 36.54 -6.65
N GLY A 265 24.19 37.09 -5.45
CA GLY A 265 23.77 36.31 -4.28
C GLY A 265 22.46 35.53 -4.49
N GLY A 266 21.51 36.09 -5.25
CA GLY A 266 20.29 35.38 -5.65
C GLY A 266 20.59 34.11 -6.45
N SER A 267 21.59 34.13 -7.33
CA SER A 267 22.01 32.94 -8.08
C SER A 267 22.68 31.88 -7.19
N VAL A 268 23.41 32.29 -6.13
CA VAL A 268 23.95 31.36 -5.13
C VAL A 268 22.83 30.66 -4.37
N VAL A 269 21.77 31.39 -3.98
CA VAL A 269 20.60 30.80 -3.32
C VAL A 269 19.94 29.75 -4.22
N ILE A 270 19.66 30.12 -5.48
CA ILE A 270 19.05 29.20 -6.45
C ILE A 270 19.96 27.97 -6.67
N GLY A 271 21.25 28.19 -6.91
CA GLY A 271 22.21 27.11 -7.13
C GLY A 271 22.35 26.17 -5.93
N SER A 272 22.32 26.71 -4.71
CA SER A 272 22.38 25.95 -3.45
C SER A 272 21.12 25.11 -3.23
N VAL A 273 19.94 25.63 -3.56
CA VAL A 273 18.67 24.88 -3.53
C VAL A 273 18.67 23.74 -4.55
N LEU A 274 19.15 23.99 -5.77
CA LEU A 274 19.26 22.97 -6.82
C LEU A 274 20.23 21.85 -6.39
N LEU A 275 21.41 22.21 -5.89
CA LEU A 275 22.42 21.27 -5.45
C LEU A 275 21.96 20.46 -4.23
N ALA A 276 21.39 21.10 -3.22
CA ALA A 276 20.79 20.43 -2.06
C ALA A 276 19.67 19.47 -2.48
N GLY A 277 18.92 19.84 -3.53
CA GLY A 277 17.92 18.97 -4.14
C GLY A 277 18.46 17.69 -4.74
N THR A 278 19.67 17.71 -5.29
CA THR A 278 20.31 16.48 -5.73
C THR A 278 20.70 15.59 -4.56
N ALA A 279 21.03 16.12 -3.40
CA ALA A 279 21.39 15.32 -2.24
C ALA A 279 20.17 14.83 -1.43
N ALA A 280 19.08 15.60 -1.44
CA ALA A 280 17.80 15.28 -0.83
C ALA A 280 16.68 15.30 -1.89
N PRO A 281 16.66 14.33 -2.83
CA PRO A 281 15.76 14.32 -3.99
C PRO A 281 14.29 14.21 -3.63
N ARG A 282 13.98 13.85 -2.38
CA ARG A 282 12.61 13.61 -1.88
C ARG A 282 12.13 14.68 -0.91
N HIS A 283 12.82 15.83 -0.83
CA HIS A 283 12.32 16.98 -0.08
C HIS A 283 10.94 17.42 -0.63
N ILE A 284 10.08 17.98 0.22
CA ILE A 284 8.70 18.35 -0.14
C ILE A 284 8.62 19.24 -1.39
N VAL A 285 9.60 20.14 -1.56
CA VAL A 285 9.75 21.02 -2.72
C VAL A 285 9.90 20.21 -4.02
N TRP A 286 10.71 19.17 -4.02
CA TRP A 286 10.92 18.32 -5.19
C TRP A 286 9.77 17.35 -5.42
N GLN A 287 9.09 16.93 -4.36
CA GLN A 287 7.87 16.14 -4.50
C GLN A 287 6.74 16.94 -5.16
N LEU A 288 6.71 18.26 -4.95
CA LEU A 288 5.74 19.15 -5.59
C LEU A 288 6.02 19.31 -7.10
N ILE A 289 7.30 19.32 -7.49
CA ILE A 289 7.73 19.50 -8.90
C ILE A 289 7.71 18.18 -9.69
N PHE A 290 8.18 17.09 -9.08
CA PHE A 290 8.41 15.78 -9.75
C PHE A 290 7.48 14.65 -9.26
N GLY A 291 6.54 14.96 -8.37
CA GLY A 291 5.64 14.00 -7.73
C GLY A 291 6.29 13.22 -6.59
N VAL A 292 5.58 12.23 -6.02
CA VAL A 292 5.95 11.44 -4.83
C VAL A 292 7.33 10.75 -4.93
N VAL A 293 7.83 10.56 -6.15
CA VAL A 293 9.14 9.96 -6.40
C VAL A 293 10.29 10.97 -6.21
N GLY A 294 10.03 12.27 -6.40
CA GLY A 294 11.04 13.33 -6.32
C GLY A 294 12.02 13.32 -7.50
N LEU A 295 13.19 13.94 -7.33
CA LEU A 295 14.26 14.02 -8.33
C LEU A 295 15.04 12.68 -8.44
N SER A 296 14.40 11.67 -9.00
CA SER A 296 14.91 10.28 -9.07
C SER A 296 15.70 9.96 -10.33
N VAL A 297 15.48 10.69 -11.44
CA VAL A 297 16.13 10.39 -12.72
C VAL A 297 17.64 10.75 -12.64
N PRO A 298 18.57 9.79 -12.78
CA PRO A 298 20.00 10.04 -12.55
C PRO A 298 20.59 11.10 -13.50
N ALA A 299 20.20 11.07 -14.77
CA ALA A 299 20.64 12.06 -15.76
C ALA A 299 20.17 13.48 -15.40
N LEU A 300 18.89 13.62 -15.04
CA LEU A 300 18.32 14.90 -14.64
C LEU A 300 18.95 15.42 -13.34
N ARG A 301 19.23 14.53 -12.39
CA ARG A 301 19.94 14.86 -11.14
C ARG A 301 21.34 15.40 -11.42
N ARG A 302 22.08 14.80 -12.36
CA ARG A 302 23.40 15.31 -12.78
C ARG A 302 23.31 16.67 -13.43
N ILE A 303 22.34 16.87 -14.35
CA ILE A 303 22.13 18.16 -15.03
C ILE A 303 21.81 19.25 -14.00
N ILE A 304 20.83 19.02 -13.13
CA ILE A 304 20.44 19.98 -12.09
C ILE A 304 21.61 20.26 -11.12
N GLY A 305 22.37 19.23 -10.75
CA GLY A 305 23.56 19.38 -9.91
C GLY A 305 24.63 20.24 -10.55
N LEU A 306 24.95 20.00 -11.83
CA LEU A 306 25.92 20.80 -12.59
C LEU A 306 25.47 22.25 -12.74
N THR A 307 24.20 22.48 -13.09
CA THR A 307 23.62 23.82 -13.16
C THR A 307 23.70 24.53 -11.80
N GLY A 308 23.38 23.81 -10.71
CA GLY A 308 23.50 24.33 -9.35
C GLY A 308 24.92 24.74 -9.00
N ILE A 309 25.91 23.90 -9.32
CA ILE A 309 27.34 24.19 -9.11
C ILE A 309 27.77 25.43 -9.90
N LEU A 310 27.37 25.55 -11.17
CA LEU A 310 27.70 26.71 -12.01
C LEU A 310 27.12 28.01 -11.46
N LEU A 311 25.85 27.99 -11.03
CA LEU A 311 25.19 29.14 -10.41
C LEU A 311 25.82 29.54 -9.07
N ILE A 312 26.35 28.57 -8.31
CA ILE A 312 27.12 28.87 -7.10
C ILE A 312 28.48 29.47 -7.48
N LEU A 313 29.23 28.88 -8.41
CA LEU A 313 30.60 29.29 -8.71
C LEU A 313 30.72 30.65 -9.39
N ALA A 314 29.81 31.00 -10.31
CA ALA A 314 29.92 32.25 -11.08
C ALA A 314 30.00 33.53 -10.20
N PRO A 315 29.17 33.69 -9.15
CA PRO A 315 29.30 34.78 -8.18
C PRO A 315 30.63 34.83 -7.43
N TYR A 316 31.21 33.70 -7.05
CA TYR A 316 32.53 33.68 -6.39
C TYR A 316 33.63 34.11 -7.35
N ILE A 317 33.59 33.65 -8.61
CA ILE A 317 34.53 34.08 -9.65
C ILE A 317 34.41 35.59 -9.88
N LEU A 318 33.18 36.12 -9.95
CA LEU A 318 32.94 37.56 -10.08
C LEU A 318 33.52 38.34 -8.90
N LEU A 319 33.29 37.88 -7.67
CA LEU A 319 33.80 38.51 -6.45
C LEU A 319 35.33 38.52 -6.44
N VAL A 320 35.98 37.41 -6.80
CA VAL A 320 37.44 37.32 -6.91
C VAL A 320 37.98 38.28 -7.97
N ASN A 321 37.35 38.33 -9.16
CA ASN A 321 37.76 39.26 -10.21
C ASN A 321 37.62 40.73 -9.78
N MET A 322 36.53 41.08 -9.09
CA MET A 322 36.36 42.42 -8.52
C MET A 322 37.37 42.73 -7.42
N ALA A 323 37.73 41.74 -6.60
CA ALA A 323 38.76 41.90 -5.57
C ALA A 323 40.14 42.14 -6.19
N ILE A 324 40.50 41.39 -7.23
CA ILE A 324 41.74 41.60 -7.99
C ILE A 324 41.75 42.97 -8.65
N ALA A 325 40.64 43.41 -9.26
CA ALA A 325 40.54 44.73 -9.86
C ALA A 325 40.63 45.88 -8.83
N ARG A 326 40.32 45.61 -7.55
CA ARG A 326 40.41 46.57 -6.44
C ARG A 326 41.80 46.59 -5.80
N LEU A 327 42.67 45.61 -6.07
CA LEU A 327 44.08 45.69 -5.69
C LEU A 327 44.69 46.86 -6.46
N PRO A 328 45.12 47.92 -5.77
CA PRO A 328 45.67 49.08 -6.44
C PRO A 328 46.95 48.72 -7.21
N SER A 329 47.17 49.45 -8.29
CA SER A 329 48.40 49.51 -9.08
C SER A 329 49.58 50.12 -8.30
N TYR A 330 49.84 49.68 -7.06
CA TYR A 330 50.97 50.09 -6.23
C TYR A 330 52.17 49.11 -6.31
N LEU A 331 52.22 48.28 -7.36
CA LEU A 331 53.35 47.38 -7.65
C LEU A 331 54.24 47.83 -8.82
N PHE A 332 54.20 49.10 -9.20
CA PHE A 332 55.22 49.73 -10.03
C PHE A 332 55.65 51.08 -9.47
#